data_AF-A0A9E6R787-F1
#
_entry.id   AF-A0A9E6R787-F1
#
_cell.length_a   1.000
_cell.length_b   1.000
_cell.length_c   1.000
_cell.angle_alpha   90.00
_cell.angle_beta   90.00
_cell.angle_gamma   90.00
#
_symmetry.space_group_name_H-M   'P 1'
#
loop_
_entity.id
_entity.type
_entity.pdbx_description
1 polymer ?
#
loop_
_entity_poly.entity_id
_entity_poly.type
_entity_poly.pdbx_seq_one_letter_code
_entity_poly.pdbx_strand_id
1 'polypeptide(L)'
;MDLTLEQWRISEGLTYEQLAERLCVATATQARRYALGLAEAPAALKERARAASGGKVTPEGFHRARLEAAKPEDATLAPEPEPVG
;
A
#
# COMPACT_ATOMS: atom_id res chain seq x y z
N MET A 1 7.94 -9.17 -11.55
CA MET A 1 7.84 -7.81 -10.97
C MET A 1 6.77 -7.88 -9.91
N ASP A 2 7.13 -7.69 -8.65
CA ASP A 2 6.23 -7.83 -7.51
C ASP A 2 5.33 -6.59 -7.40
N LEU A 3 4.05 -6.79 -7.14
CA LEU A 3 3.03 -5.74 -7.01
C LEU A 3 2.83 -5.36 -5.54
N THR A 4 2.45 -4.11 -5.29
CA THR A 4 1.86 -3.75 -3.99
C THR A 4 0.44 -4.32 -3.91
N LEU A 5 -0.09 -4.42 -2.69
CA LEU A 5 -1.45 -4.89 -2.49
C LEU A 5 -2.48 -3.95 -3.18
N GLU A 6 -2.22 -2.64 -3.18
CA GLU A 6 -3.04 -1.64 -3.88
C GLU A 6 -3.00 -1.82 -5.40
N GLN A 7 -1.82 -2.02 -5.99
CA GLN A 7 -1.69 -2.25 -7.43
C GLN A 7 -2.43 -3.52 -7.87
N TRP A 8 -2.32 -4.58 -7.09
CA TRP A 8 -3.05 -5.82 -7.35
C TRP A 8 -4.56 -5.61 -7.25
N ARG A 9 -5.05 -4.93 -6.19
CA ARG A 9 -6.47 -4.56 -6.04
C ARG A 9 -6.99 -3.83 -7.28
N ILE A 10 -6.25 -2.84 -7.77
CA ILE A 10 -6.62 -2.07 -8.98
C ILE A 10 -6.65 -2.96 -10.21
N SER A 11 -5.64 -3.82 -10.41
CA SER A 11 -5.56 -4.71 -11.58
C SER A 11 -6.71 -5.72 -11.66
N GLU A 12 -7.25 -6.11 -10.50
CA GLU A 12 -8.37 -7.05 -10.39
C GLU A 12 -9.74 -6.33 -10.34
N GLY A 13 -9.76 -4.99 -10.38
CA GLY A 13 -10.99 -4.20 -10.30
C GLY A 13 -11.72 -4.31 -8.96
N LEU A 14 -11.02 -4.69 -7.88
CA LEU A 14 -11.63 -4.96 -6.58
C LEU A 14 -11.92 -3.67 -5.80
N THR A 15 -13.06 -3.58 -5.15
CA THR A 15 -13.29 -2.57 -4.09
C THR A 15 -12.49 -2.92 -2.84
N TYR A 16 -12.33 -1.98 -1.90
CA TYR A 16 -11.70 -2.29 -0.60
C TYR A 16 -12.51 -3.26 0.26
N GLU A 17 -13.83 -3.30 0.06
CA GLU A 17 -14.72 -4.26 0.72
C GLU A 17 -14.48 -5.67 0.19
N GLN A 18 -14.46 -5.85 -1.13
CA GLN A 18 -14.13 -7.12 -1.77
C GLN A 18 -12.70 -7.57 -1.44
N LEU A 19 -11.76 -6.63 -1.34
CA LEU A 19 -10.40 -6.92 -0.88
C LEU A 19 -10.39 -7.44 0.56
N ALA A 20 -11.18 -6.82 1.45
CA ALA A 20 -11.30 -7.24 2.84
C ALA A 20 -11.88 -8.65 2.95
N GLU A 21 -12.96 -8.94 2.22
CA GLU A 21 -13.55 -10.28 2.16
C GLU A 21 -12.55 -11.32 1.65
N ARG A 22 -11.91 -11.04 0.51
CA ARG A 22 -10.96 -11.95 -0.14
C ARG A 22 -9.75 -12.25 0.73
N LEU A 23 -9.33 -11.32 1.59
CA LEU A 23 -8.21 -11.49 2.51
C LEU A 23 -8.65 -11.76 3.95
N CYS A 24 -9.94 -11.99 4.19
CA CYS A 24 -10.60 -12.08 5.49
C CYS A 24 -10.04 -11.07 6.51
N VAL A 25 -10.14 -9.79 6.16
CA VAL A 25 -9.86 -8.61 6.98
C VAL A 25 -11.18 -8.08 7.51
N ALA A 26 -11.22 -7.63 8.76
CA ALA A 26 -12.46 -7.31 9.44
C ALA A 26 -13.26 -6.17 8.78
N THR A 27 -12.58 -5.19 8.17
CA THR A 27 -13.24 -4.03 7.55
C THR A 27 -12.52 -3.56 6.29
N ALA A 28 -13.27 -2.92 5.38
CA ALA A 28 -12.74 -2.25 4.19
C ALA A 28 -11.70 -1.16 4.56
N THR A 29 -11.94 -0.41 5.64
CA THR A 29 -10.99 0.60 6.15
C THR A 29 -9.66 -0.03 6.52
N GLN A 30 -9.68 -1.16 7.22
CA GLN A 30 -8.46 -1.87 7.61
C GLN A 30 -7.73 -2.42 6.38
N ALA A 31 -8.46 -3.01 5.43
CA ALA A 31 -7.89 -3.46 4.16
C ALA A 31 -7.23 -2.32 3.38
N ARG A 32 -7.88 -1.15 3.30
CA ARG A 32 -7.32 0.07 2.69
C ARG A 32 -6.03 0.50 3.37
N ARG A 33 -5.99 0.53 4.71
CA ARG A 33 -4.77 0.91 5.45
C ARG A 33 -3.61 -0.02 5.15
N TYR A 34 -3.85 -1.32 5.01
CA TYR A 34 -2.81 -2.27 4.63
C TYR A 34 -2.38 -2.11 3.16
N ALA A 35 -3.34 -1.91 2.25
CA ALA A 35 -3.07 -1.73 0.83
C ALA A 35 -2.19 -0.50 0.56
N LEU A 36 -2.48 0.60 1.27
CA LEU A 36 -1.77 1.88 1.16
C LEU A 36 -0.54 1.99 2.06
N GLY A 37 -0.15 0.94 2.80
CA GLY A 37 1.01 1.03 3.71
C GLY A 37 0.82 1.97 4.93
N LEU A 38 -0.42 2.36 5.26
CA LEU A 38 -0.74 3.19 6.44
C LEU A 38 -0.79 2.37 7.75
N ALA A 39 -0.73 1.05 7.66
CA ALA A 39 -0.63 0.14 8.78
C ALA A 39 0.23 -1.08 8.41
N GLU A 40 0.90 -1.66 9.41
CA GLU A 40 1.66 -2.89 9.23
C GLU A 40 0.71 -4.09 9.12
N ALA A 41 0.80 -4.82 8.00
CA ALA A 41 -0.01 -6.01 7.78
C ALA A 41 0.54 -7.21 8.55
N PRO A 42 -0.29 -7.98 9.29
CA PRO A 42 0.15 -9.20 9.96
C PRO A 42 0.72 -10.22 8.97
N ALA A 43 1.67 -11.06 9.42
CA ALA A 43 2.28 -12.09 8.58
C ALA A 43 1.24 -13.01 7.91
N ALA A 44 0.21 -13.42 8.66
CA ALA A 44 -0.89 -14.23 8.13
C ALA A 44 -1.70 -13.53 7.02
N LEU A 45 -1.77 -12.19 7.01
CA LEU A 45 -2.39 -11.45 5.92
C LEU A 45 -1.47 -11.42 4.69
N LYS A 46 -0.16 -11.21 4.88
CA LYS A 46 0.82 -11.23 3.79
C LYS A 46 0.82 -12.57 3.05
N GLU A 47 0.77 -13.69 3.79
CA GLU A 47 0.65 -15.02 3.19
C GLU A 47 -0.67 -15.22 2.43
N ARG A 48 -1.80 -14.77 2.99
CA ARG A 48 -3.11 -14.82 2.30
C ARG A 48 -3.11 -13.99 1.02
N ALA A 49 -2.54 -12.78 1.06
CA ALA A 49 -2.42 -11.93 -0.12
C ALA A 49 -1.53 -12.55 -1.19
N ARG A 50 -0.42 -13.18 -0.79
CA ARG A 50 0.47 -13.91 -1.69
C ARG A 50 -0.27 -15.09 -2.35
N ALA A 51 -0.98 -15.90 -1.57
CA ALA A 51 -1.76 -17.01 -2.10
C ALA A 51 -2.88 -16.54 -3.04
N ALA A 52 -3.67 -15.53 -2.64
CA ALA A 52 -4.82 -15.02 -3.40
C ALA A 52 -4.44 -14.34 -4.72
N SER A 53 -3.21 -13.82 -4.80
CA SER A 53 -2.66 -13.14 -5.97
C SER A 53 -1.81 -14.04 -6.88
N GLY A 54 -1.65 -15.32 -6.53
CA GLY A 54 -0.77 -16.24 -7.27
C GLY A 54 0.71 -15.87 -7.18
N GLY A 55 1.13 -15.31 -6.04
CA GLY A 55 2.51 -14.89 -5.78
C GLY A 55 2.87 -13.49 -6.24
N LYS A 56 1.95 -12.74 -6.85
CA LYS A 56 2.22 -11.37 -7.35
C LYS A 56 2.42 -10.35 -6.23
N VAL A 57 1.73 -10.52 -5.10
CA VAL A 57 1.89 -9.68 -3.91
C VAL A 57 2.79 -10.41 -2.91
N THR A 58 3.97 -9.86 -2.65
CA THR A 58 4.97 -10.43 -1.73
C THR A 58 5.18 -9.55 -0.50
N PRO A 59 5.89 -10.01 0.54
CA PRO A 59 6.30 -9.15 1.65
C PRO A 59 7.05 -7.88 1.21
N GLU A 60 7.87 -7.93 0.15
CA GLU A 60 8.51 -6.73 -0.40
C GLU A 60 7.48 -5.73 -0.95
N GLY A 61 6.38 -6.20 -1.54
CA GLY A 61 5.28 -5.35 -2.01
C GLY A 61 4.61 -4.57 -0.87
N PHE A 62 4.42 -5.19 0.30
CA PHE A 62 3.95 -4.48 1.50
C PHE A 62 4.98 -3.49 2.03
N HIS A 63 6.25 -3.85 2.04
CA HIS A 63 7.32 -2.95 2.46
C HIS A 63 7.41 -1.71 1.55
N ARG A 64 7.31 -1.90 0.23
CA ARG A 64 7.30 -0.79 -0.74
C ARG A 64 6.12 0.16 -0.50
N ALA A 65 4.92 -0.37 -0.25
CA ALA A 65 3.77 0.47 0.11
C ALA A 65 4.01 1.28 1.39
N ARG A 66 4.68 0.70 2.40
CA ARG A 66 5.09 1.42 3.63
C ARG A 66 6.07 2.55 3.32
N LEU A 67 7.05 2.31 2.45
CA LEU A 67 8.02 3.33 2.03
C LEU A 67 7.36 4.46 1.25
N GLU A 68 6.45 4.13 0.34
CA GLU A 68 5.68 5.12 -0.43
C GLU A 68 4.82 6.00 0.49
N ALA A 69 4.14 5.40 1.48
CA ALA A 69 3.35 6.14 2.46
C ALA A 69 4.19 6.98 3.44
N ALA A 70 5.45 6.60 3.66
CA ALA A 70 6.37 7.32 4.53
C ALA A 70 7.12 8.45 3.82
N LYS A 71 7.04 8.54 2.48
CA LYS A 71 7.59 9.68 1.76
C LYS A 71 6.75 10.91 2.11
N PRO A 72 7.34 11.97 2.67
CA PRO A 72 6.62 13.22 2.84
C PRO A 72 6.17 13.72 1.47
N GLU A 73 4.86 13.89 1.28
CA GLU A 73 4.30 14.78 0.24
C GLU A 73 4.68 16.22 0.62
N ASP A 74 5.95 16.59 0.46
CA ASP A 74 6.43 17.96 0.25
C ASP A 74 7.96 17.97 0.34
N ALA A 75 8.60 17.90 -0.83
CA ALA A 75 9.85 18.60 -1.05
C ALA A 75 9.57 19.75 -2.03
N THR A 76 8.58 20.60 -1.71
CA THR A 76 8.57 21.96 -2.25
C THR A 76 9.68 22.74 -1.54
N LEU A 77 10.93 22.48 -1.92
CA LEU A 77 12.02 23.44 -1.75
C LEU A 77 11.80 24.52 -2.83
N ALA A 78 10.92 25.48 -2.53
CA ALA A 78 11.06 26.78 -3.16
C ALA A 78 12.40 27.37 -2.68
N PRO A 79 13.33 27.79 -3.57
CA PRO A 79 14.46 28.57 -3.11
C PRO A 79 13.91 29.89 -2.53
N GLU A 80 14.27 30.19 -1.28
CA GLU A 80 14.04 31.51 -0.69
C GLU A 80 14.62 32.59 -1.64
N PRO A 81 13.90 33.68 -1.95
CA PRO A 81 14.48 34.76 -2.73
C PRO A 81 15.63 35.38 -1.92
N GLU A 82 16.82 35.44 -2.54
CA GLU A 82 17.97 36.14 -1.97
C GLU A 82 17.57 37.58 -1.58
N PRO A 83 18.01 38.10 -0.41
CA PRO A 83 17.76 39.49 -0.09
C PRO A 83 18.49 40.37 -1.11
N VAL A 84 17.71 41.22 -1.79
CA VAL A 84 18.22 42.36 -2.57
C VAL A 84 19.16 43.17 -1.67
N GLY A 85 20.43 43.20 -2.05
CA GLY A 85 21.44 44.15 -1.59
C GLY A 85 21.62 45.26 -2.62
#